data_AF-A0A821J6J2-F1
#
_entry.id   AF-A0A821J6J2-F1
#
_cell.length_a   1.000
_cell.length_b   1.000
_cell.length_c   1.000
_cell.angle_alpha   90.00
_cell.angle_beta   90.00
_cell.angle_gamma   90.00
#
_symmetry.space_group_name_H-M   'P 1'
#
loop_
_entity.id
_entity.type
_entity.pdbx_description
1 polymer ?
#
loop_
_entity_poly.entity_id
_entity_poly.type
_entity_poly.pdbx_seq_one_letter_code
_entity_poly.pdbx_strand_id
1 'polypeptide(L)' 'MYGNYLYPSWSIAFGWCFNMALILPIPIVIIYVFIRRSDSEKSLRERIYFLFVPTITKQKLKQQVENGNAFIVPSSS' A
#
# COMPACT_ATOMS: atom_id res chain seq x y z
N MET A 1 -23.03 -17.37 -29.63
CA MET A 1 -22.12 -16.47 -30.38
C MET A 1 -22.82 -15.13 -30.50
N TYR A 2 -22.25 -14.04 -29.95
CA TYR A 2 -22.81 -12.70 -30.16
C TYR A 2 -22.69 -12.40 -31.66
N GLY A 3 -23.80 -12.54 -32.39
CA GLY A 3 -23.83 -12.46 -33.85
C GLY A 3 -23.40 -11.08 -34.33
N ASN A 4 -22.34 -11.03 -35.14
CA ASN A 4 -21.86 -9.88 -35.93
C ASN A 4 -21.78 -8.50 -35.24
N TYR A 5 -21.80 -8.42 -33.90
CA TYR A 5 -21.69 -7.15 -33.20
C TYR A 5 -20.22 -6.80 -32.99
N LEU A 6 -19.72 -5.92 -33.85
CA LEU A 6 -18.40 -5.31 -33.69
C LEU A 6 -18.50 -4.24 -32.61
N TYR A 7 -17.84 -4.47 -31.48
CA TYR A 7 -17.76 -3.48 -30.43
C TYR A 7 -16.97 -2.26 -30.94
N PRO A 8 -17.52 -1.05 -30.83
CA PRO A 8 -16.82 0.16 -31.25
C PRO A 8 -15.59 0.43 -30.37
N SER A 9 -14.57 1.07 -30.93
CA SER A 9 -13.28 1.31 -30.24
C SER A 9 -13.40 2.02 -28.88
N TRP A 10 -14.45 2.81 -28.68
CA TRP A 10 -14.69 3.49 -27.40
C TRP A 10 -15.05 2.52 -26.27
N SER A 11 -15.69 1.39 -26.55
CA SER A 11 -16.06 0.42 -25.51
C SER A 11 -14.84 -0.34 -24.98
N ILE A 12 -13.89 -0.61 -25.88
CA ILE A 12 -12.61 -1.21 -25.55
C ILE A 12 -11.81 -0.25 -24.67
N ALA A 13 -11.75 1.03 -25.06
CA ALA A 13 -11.14 2.07 -24.23
C ALA A 13 -11.82 2.18 -22.85
N PHE A 14 -13.15 2.13 -22.81
CA PHE A 14 -13.91 2.15 -21.56
C PHE A 14 -13.59 0.95 -20.66
N GLY A 15 -13.46 -0.25 -21.23
CA GLY A 15 -13.03 -1.45 -20.50
C GLY A 15 -11.64 -1.29 -19.88
N TRP A 16 -10.69 -0.73 -20.62
CA TRP A 16 -9.36 -0.42 -20.10
C TRP A 16 -9.38 0.65 -19.00
N CYS A 17 -10.17 1.70 -19.17
CA CYS A 17 -10.35 2.74 -18.14
C CYS A 17 -10.94 2.15 -16.85
N PHE A 18 -11.96 1.29 -16.96
CA PHE A 18 -12.57 0.63 -15.81
C PHE A 18 -11.57 -0.28 -15.08
N ASN A 19 -10.79 -1.05 -15.83
CA ASN A 19 -9.75 -1.91 -15.25
C ASN A 19 -8.66 -1.08 -14.53
N MET A 20 -8.22 0.01 -15.14
CA MET A 20 -7.26 0.93 -14.51
C MET A 20 -7.84 1.62 -13.28
N ALA A 21 -9.13 1.98 -13.28
CA ALA A 21 -9.77 2.58 -12.12
C ALA A 21 -9.76 1.67 -10.88
N LEU A 22 -9.74 0.35 -11.06
CA LEU A 22 -9.62 -0.62 -9.97
C LEU A 22 -8.17 -0.83 -9.51
N ILE A 23 -7.21 -0.78 -10.43
CA ILE A 23 -5.79 -1.06 -10.14
C ILE A 23 -5.07 0.19 -9.61
N LEU A 24 -5.36 1.36 -10.16
CA LEU A 24 -4.68 2.63 -9.89
C LEU A 24 -4.77 3.12 -8.42
N PRO A 25 -5.84 2.86 -7.65
CA PRO A 25 -5.89 3.23 -6.23
C PRO A 25 -4.75 2.64 -5.41
N ILE A 26 -4.27 1.44 -5.74
CA ILE A 26 -3.21 0.75 -5.00
C ILE A 26 -1.89 1.55 -5.02
N PRO A 27 -1.28 1.83 -6.19
CA PRO A 27 -0.07 2.65 -6.24
C PRO A 27 -0.32 4.09 -5.76
N ILE A 28 -1.50 4.67 -6.00
CA ILE A 28 -1.84 6.02 -5.49
C ILE A 28 -1.74 6.05 -3.96
N VAL A 29 -2.33 5.08 -3.26
CA VAL A 29 -2.29 5.00 -1.80
C VAL A 29 -0.86 4.79 -1.31
N ILE A 30 -0.07 3.93 -1.98
CA ILE A 30 1.34 3.71 -1.63
C ILE A 30 2.13 5.02 -1.73
N ILE A 31 2.02 5.74 -2.84
CA ILE A 31 2.70 7.02 -3.07
C ILE A 31 2.22 8.07 -2.06
N TYR A 32 0.92 8.16 -1.82
CA TYR A 32 0.35 9.10 -0.85
C TYR A 32 0.89 8.86 0.55
N VAL A 33 0.90 7.61 1.02
CA VAL A 33 1.45 7.24 2.33
C VAL A 33 2.96 7.52 2.38
N PHE A 34 3.66 7.32 1.28
CA PHE A 34 5.10 7.55 1.18
C PHE A 34 5.45 9.04 1.26
N ILE A 35 4.74 9.90 0.54
CA ILE A 35 4.91 11.35 0.56
C ILE A 35 4.53 11.91 1.94
N ARG A 36 3.37 11.49 2.49
CA ARG A 36 2.88 11.97 3.78
C ARG A 36 3.78 11.59 4.96
N ARG A 37 4.53 10.48 4.86
CA ARG A 37 5.52 10.07 5.86
C ARG A 37 6.94 10.51 5.52
N SER A 38 7.10 11.43 4.57
CA SER A 38 8.40 11.93 4.19
C SER A 38 8.97 12.95 5.19
N ASP A 39 8.88 12.66 6.48
CA ASP A 39 9.75 13.28 7.48
C ASP A 39 11.19 12.83 7.22
N SER A 40 12.08 13.80 7.23
CA SER A 40 13.29 13.87 6.39
C SER A 40 14.46 12.97 6.81
N GLU A 41 14.28 12.08 7.80
CA GLU A 41 15.41 11.35 8.42
C GLU A 41 15.39 9.82 8.25
N LYS A 42 14.29 9.24 7.74
CA LYS A 42 14.18 7.77 7.63
C LYS A 42 14.59 7.25 6.26
N SER A 43 15.51 6.27 6.27
CA SER A 43 15.98 5.56 5.08
C SER A 43 14.83 4.90 4.31
N LEU A 44 14.93 4.87 2.97
CA LEU A 44 13.93 4.26 2.08
C LEU A 44 13.57 2.82 2.49
N ARG A 45 14.57 2.07 2.98
CA ARG A 45 14.42 0.69 3.46
C ARG A 45 13.49 0.59 4.66
N GLU A 46 13.57 1.52 5.60
CA GLU A 46 12.70 1.58 6.79
C GLU A 46 11.26 1.93 6.41
N ARG A 47 11.08 2.79 5.40
CA ARG A 47 9.75 3.17 4.89
C ARG A 47 9.04 1.99 4.23
N ILE A 48 9.76 1.23 3.41
CA ILE A 48 9.24 0.00 2.78
C ILE A 48 8.92 -1.03 3.84
N TYR A 49 9.83 -1.28 4.79
CA TYR A 49 9.60 -2.22 5.89
C TYR A 49 8.35 -1.85 6.70
N PHE A 50 8.18 -0.57 7.05
CA PHE A 50 7.02 -0.10 7.80
C PHE A 50 5.69 -0.19 7.02
N LEU A 51 5.74 -0.26 5.70
CA LEU A 51 4.59 -0.52 4.85
C LEU A 51 4.11 -1.97 4.98
N PHE A 52 5.05 -2.91 5.13
CA PHE A 52 4.78 -4.34 5.30
C PHE A 52 4.54 -4.76 6.75
N VAL A 53 4.88 -3.91 7.73
CA VAL A 53 4.55 -4.17 9.14
C VAL A 53 3.03 -4.08 9.34
N PRO A 54 2.35 -5.17 9.73
CA PRO A 54 0.91 -5.16 9.92
C PRO A 54 0.51 -4.26 11.11
N THR A 55 -0.68 -3.66 11.02
CA THR A 55 -1.20 -2.72 12.02
C THR A 55 -1.24 -3.31 13.43
N ILE A 56 -1.52 -4.61 13.54
CA ILE A 56 -1.57 -5.37 14.79
C ILE A 56 -0.23 -5.28 15.54
N THR A 57 0.89 -5.40 14.82
CA THR A 57 2.22 -5.31 15.41
C THR A 57 2.51 -3.90 15.91
N LYS A 58 2.05 -2.85 15.20
CA LYS A 58 2.25 -1.44 15.62
C LYS A 58 1.50 -1.11 16.90
N GLN A 59 0.27 -1.62 17.05
CA GLN A 59 -0.53 -1.42 18.26
C GLN A 59 0.07 -2.14 19.46
N LYS A 60 0.49 -3.41 19.27
CA LYS A 60 1.15 -4.18 20.31
C LYS A 60 2.46 -3.53 20.78
N LEU A 61 3.22 -2.96 19.85
CA LEU A 61 4.43 -2.16 20.13
C LEU A 61 4.14 -0.94 20.99
N LYS A 62 3.15 -0.13 20.60
CA LYS A 62 2.75 1.05 21.39
C LYS A 62 2.32 0.66 22.80
N GLN A 63 1.52 -0.39 22.93
CA GLN A 63 1.02 -0.88 24.20
C GLN A 63 2.14 -1.46 25.08
N GLN A 64 3.16 -2.09 24.51
CA GLN A 64 4.32 -2.60 25.25
C GLN A 64 5.23 -1.47 25.77
N VAL A 65 5.44 -0.43 24.95
CA VAL A 65 6.19 0.78 25.36
C VAL A 65 5.45 1.52 26.47
N GLU A 66 4.13 1.68 26.34
CA GLU A 66 3.29 2.31 27.37
C GLU A 66 3.30 1.53 28.68
N ASN A 67 3.36 0.21 28.61
CA ASN A 67 3.46 -0.69 29.77
C ASN A 67 4.89 -0.79 30.35
N GLY A 68 5.87 0.00 29.86
CA GLY A 68 7.22 0.04 30.42
C GLY A 68 8.08 -1.19 30.15
N ASN A 69 7.63 -2.12 29.30
CA ASN A 69 8.40 -3.30 28.94
C ASN A 69 9.33 -2.97 27.76
N ALA A 70 10.65 -3.03 27.99
CA ALA A 70 11.65 -2.73 26.97
C ALA A 70 11.48 -3.62 25.72
N PHE A 71 11.33 -2.95 24.57
CA PHE A 71 11.10 -3.59 23.28
C PHE A 71 12.39 -4.27 22.76
N ILE A 72 12.47 -5.60 22.86
CA ILE A 72 13.49 -6.39 22.16
C ILE A 72 13.00 -6.63 20.73
N VAL A 73 13.56 -5.89 19.77
CA VAL A 73 13.39 -6.19 18.35
C VAL A 73 14.04 -7.55 18.10
N PRO A 74 13.34 -8.58 17.59
CA PRO A 74 14.03 -9.75 17.07
C PRO A 74 14.81 -9.33 15.82
N SER A 75 16.14 -9.30 15.94
CA SER A 75 17.03 -9.16 14.80
C SER A 75 16.82 -10.36 13.87
N SER A 76 16.15 -10.15 12.75
CA SER A 76 16.14 -11.13 11.66
C SER A 76 17.55 -11.23 11.09
N SER A 77 18.25 -12.30 11.46
CA SER A 77 19.48 -12.79 10.82
C SER A 77 19.24 -13.16 9.37
#